data_AF-A0A4U1ZMV0-F1
#
_entry.id   AF-A0A4U1ZMV0-F1
#
_cell.length_a   1.000
_cell.length_b   1.000
_cell.length_c   1.000
_cell.angle_alpha   90.00
_cell.angle_beta   90.00
_cell.angle_gamma   90.00
#
_symmetry.space_group_name_H-M   'P 1'
#
loop_
_entity.id
_entity.type
_entity.pdbx_description
1 polymer ?
#
loop_
_entity_poly.entity_id
_entity_poly.type
_entity_poly.pdbx_seq_one_letter_code
_entity_poly.pdbx_strand_id
1 'polypeptide(L)'
;MNFRDPELILVKRFRGGKKSYFQVNSFDTECVSLQDIEHGECFCFKRAQLESHINSGLLIATVKNNVPDVLFINAVKKKTKPVAVGKKKTKPVAVGKKAANEMEVERRYFYVHKVLDSDLPALSANRLTPWISKVAAEIEDESPPSYKTLTRWLKAFNESGWKKASLLSRHHNKGNHSNRLPPEVDQLLSQVIVEHARSSVRVNIGKAHRDFIERMERLNERRCNEGLPMLTPSSYETTLQRFRK
;
A
#
# COMPACT_ATOMS: atom_id res chain seq x y z
N MET A 1 25.75 -20.11 -13.23
CA MET A 1 24.66 -19.25 -13.73
C MET A 1 24.39 -18.12 -12.75
N ASN A 2 24.00 -16.93 -13.25
CA ASN A 2 23.66 -15.79 -12.39
C ASN A 2 22.14 -15.71 -12.16
N PHE A 3 21.64 -16.38 -11.12
CA PHE A 3 20.22 -16.31 -10.74
C PHE A 3 19.80 -14.96 -10.14
N ARG A 4 20.73 -14.00 -10.03
CA ARG A 4 20.44 -12.63 -9.60
C ARG A 4 19.92 -11.74 -10.74
N ASP A 5 20.02 -12.19 -11.98
CA ASP A 5 19.57 -11.42 -13.14
C ASP A 5 18.04 -11.37 -13.19
N PRO A 6 17.41 -10.18 -13.04
CA PRO A 6 15.96 -10.04 -13.06
C PRO A 6 15.34 -10.26 -14.44
N GLU A 7 16.14 -10.24 -15.50
CA GLU A 7 15.69 -10.51 -16.87
C GLU A 7 15.80 -11.99 -17.26
N LEU A 8 16.36 -12.82 -16.38
CA LEU A 8 16.52 -14.25 -16.61
C LEU A 8 15.16 -14.97 -16.56
N ILE A 9 14.83 -15.62 -17.67
CA ILE A 9 13.67 -16.51 -17.79
C ILE A 9 14.15 -17.90 -18.17
N LEU A 10 13.63 -18.91 -17.49
CA LEU A 10 13.87 -20.31 -17.81
C LEU A 10 12.69 -20.85 -18.61
N VAL A 11 12.97 -21.44 -19.78
CA VAL A 11 11.96 -22.00 -20.67
C VAL A 11 12.09 -23.52 -20.66
N LYS A 12 10.98 -24.20 -20.32
CA LYS A 12 10.87 -25.65 -20.45
C LYS A 12 10.06 -25.99 -21.69
N ARG A 13 10.59 -26.84 -22.57
CA ARG A 13 9.88 -27.34 -23.76
C ARG A 13 9.29 -28.71 -23.46
N PHE A 14 8.00 -28.88 -23.69
CA PHE A 14 7.30 -30.15 -23.53
C PHE A 14 7.09 -30.84 -24.88
N ARG A 15 6.83 -32.15 -24.83
CA ARG A 15 6.41 -32.92 -26.00
C ARG A 15 5.12 -32.34 -26.56
N GLY A 16 5.07 -32.09 -27.87
CA GLY A 16 3.94 -31.41 -28.52
C GLY A 16 4.08 -29.89 -28.69
N GLY A 17 5.30 -29.34 -28.53
CA GLY A 17 5.61 -27.94 -28.88
C GLY A 17 5.20 -26.89 -27.84
N LYS A 18 4.52 -27.31 -26.76
CA LYS A 18 4.17 -26.43 -25.63
C LYS A 18 5.43 -25.99 -24.88
N LYS A 19 5.41 -24.74 -24.41
CA LYS A 19 6.50 -24.13 -23.63
C LYS A 19 5.91 -23.59 -22.34
N SER A 20 6.64 -23.75 -21.24
CA SER A 20 6.35 -23.03 -20.00
C SER A 20 7.52 -22.12 -19.66
N TYR A 21 7.19 -20.97 -19.08
CA TYR A 21 8.12 -19.89 -18.82
C TYR A 21 8.16 -19.66 -17.32
N PHE A 22 9.38 -19.67 -16.78
CA PHE A 22 9.61 -19.58 -15.35
C PHE A 22 10.53 -18.40 -15.05
N GLN A 23 10.14 -17.58 -14.08
CA GLN A 23 10.97 -16.50 -13.56
C GLN A 23 11.57 -16.90 -12.21
N VAL A 24 12.79 -16.48 -11.91
CA VAL A 24 13.36 -16.67 -10.57
C VAL A 24 12.59 -15.79 -9.59
N ASN A 25 11.99 -16.40 -8.57
CA ASN A 25 11.22 -15.71 -7.53
C ASN A 25 12.07 -15.46 -6.28
N SER A 26 12.89 -16.42 -5.87
CA SER A 26 13.88 -16.26 -4.81
C SER A 26 15.01 -17.28 -4.96
N PHE A 27 16.15 -17.05 -4.36
CA PHE A 27 17.26 -18.00 -4.33
C PHE A 27 18.07 -17.85 -3.05
N ASP A 28 18.73 -18.93 -2.65
CA ASP A 28 19.68 -19.03 -1.56
C ASP A 28 20.95 -19.75 -2.05
N THR A 29 21.87 -20.05 -1.16
CA THR A 29 23.10 -20.81 -1.45
C THR A 29 22.80 -22.20 -2.01
N GLU A 30 21.79 -22.89 -1.47
CA GLU A 30 21.46 -24.27 -1.86
C GLU A 30 20.22 -24.42 -2.75
N CYS A 31 19.28 -23.47 -2.71
CA CYS A 31 17.96 -23.61 -3.34
C CYS A 31 17.60 -22.41 -4.22
N VAL A 32 16.85 -22.66 -5.29
CA VAL A 32 16.28 -21.64 -6.18
C VAL A 32 14.79 -21.89 -6.31
N SER A 33 13.97 -20.86 -6.05
CA SER A 33 12.54 -20.88 -6.32
C SER A 33 12.22 -20.20 -7.64
N LEU A 34 11.40 -20.87 -8.44
CA LEU A 34 10.92 -20.44 -9.74
C LEU A 34 9.42 -20.22 -9.66
N GLN A 35 8.92 -19.18 -10.30
CA GLN A 35 7.50 -18.93 -10.49
C GLN A 35 7.13 -19.15 -11.95
N ASP A 36 6.12 -19.97 -12.21
CA ASP A 36 5.50 -20.09 -13.52
C ASP A 36 4.78 -18.77 -13.85
N ILE A 37 5.15 -18.17 -14.98
CA ILE A 37 4.60 -16.90 -15.44
C ILE A 37 3.12 -17.05 -15.87
N GLU A 38 2.74 -18.21 -16.40
CA GLU A 38 1.36 -18.47 -16.89
C GLU A 38 0.38 -18.76 -15.75
N HIS A 39 0.81 -19.59 -14.78
CA HIS A 39 -0.08 -20.12 -13.75
C HIS A 39 0.16 -19.49 -12.37
N GLY A 40 1.29 -18.80 -12.17
CA GLY A 40 1.68 -18.20 -10.89
C GLY A 40 2.16 -19.22 -9.84
N GLU A 41 2.25 -20.50 -10.20
CA GLU A 41 2.72 -21.57 -9.32
C GLU A 41 4.21 -21.43 -9.01
N CYS A 42 4.61 -21.74 -7.78
CA CYS A 42 6.00 -21.66 -7.34
C CYS A 42 6.61 -23.05 -7.14
N PHE A 43 7.82 -23.24 -7.67
CA PHE A 43 8.58 -24.49 -7.60
C PHE A 43 9.95 -24.23 -6.99
N CYS A 44 10.34 -25.04 -6.01
CA CYS A 44 11.66 -24.95 -5.40
C CYS A 44 12.55 -26.11 -5.86
N PHE A 45 13.78 -25.80 -6.27
CA PHE A 45 14.77 -26.77 -6.70
C PHE A 45 16.09 -26.55 -5.98
N LYS A 46 16.86 -27.62 -5.77
CA LYS A 46 18.27 -27.49 -5.38
C LYS A 46 19.02 -26.82 -6.53
N ARG A 47 19.93 -25.90 -6.21
CA ARG A 47 20.70 -25.13 -7.19
C ARG A 47 21.48 -26.03 -8.14
N ALA A 48 22.19 -27.03 -7.60
CA ALA A 48 22.94 -27.99 -8.41
C ALA A 48 22.05 -28.78 -9.38
N GLN A 49 20.83 -29.12 -8.95
CA GLN A 49 19.85 -29.80 -9.80
C GLN A 49 19.34 -28.89 -10.91
N LEU A 50 19.06 -27.62 -10.60
CA LEU A 50 18.58 -26.65 -11.57
C LEU A 50 19.66 -26.31 -12.61
N GLU A 51 20.90 -26.12 -12.17
CA GLU A 51 22.06 -25.94 -13.05
C GLU A 51 22.29 -27.18 -13.94
N SER A 52 22.12 -28.39 -13.40
CA SER A 52 22.15 -29.63 -14.19
C SER A 52 21.04 -29.68 -15.25
N HIS A 53 19.81 -29.28 -14.92
CA HIS A 53 18.71 -29.21 -15.90
C HIS A 53 18.96 -28.18 -17.02
N ILE A 54 19.67 -27.10 -16.72
CA ILE A 54 20.06 -26.10 -17.72
C ILE A 54 21.18 -26.65 -18.61
N ASN A 55 22.22 -27.23 -18.00
CA ASN A 55 23.36 -27.78 -18.73
C ASN A 55 22.98 -28.98 -19.61
N SER A 56 22.01 -29.79 -19.17
CA SER A 56 21.45 -30.90 -19.95
C SER A 56 20.44 -30.46 -21.03
N GLY A 57 20.12 -29.17 -21.11
CA GLY A 57 19.19 -28.61 -22.10
C GLY A 57 17.70 -28.88 -21.81
N LEU A 58 17.36 -29.43 -20.65
CA LEU A 58 15.96 -29.59 -20.20
C LEU A 58 15.31 -28.23 -19.91
N LEU A 59 16.10 -27.26 -19.46
CA LEU A 59 15.71 -25.86 -19.28
C LEU A 59 16.62 -24.96 -20.12
N ILE A 60 16.02 -24.04 -20.86
CA ILE A 60 16.76 -23.07 -21.68
C ILE A 60 16.67 -21.71 -21.00
N ALA A 61 17.81 -21.12 -20.66
CA ALA A 61 17.87 -19.76 -20.19
C ALA A 61 17.67 -18.78 -21.36
N THR A 62 16.77 -17.82 -21.20
CA THR A 62 16.51 -16.75 -22.16
C THR A 62 16.33 -15.42 -21.41
N VAL A 63 16.49 -14.33 -22.14
CA VAL A 63 16.20 -12.97 -21.66
C VAL A 63 14.72 -12.65 -21.87
N LYS A 64 14.15 -11.83 -20.99
CA LYS A 64 12.77 -11.33 -21.04
C LYS A 64 12.31 -10.82 -22.40
N ASN A 65 13.19 -10.15 -23.15
CA ASN A 65 12.87 -9.57 -24.46
C ASN A 65 12.59 -10.61 -25.57
N ASN A 66 12.93 -11.87 -25.35
CA ASN A 66 12.70 -12.97 -26.31
C ASN A 66 11.44 -13.79 -25.97
N VAL A 67 10.66 -13.36 -24.98
CA VAL A 67 9.47 -14.05 -24.50
C VAL A 67 8.23 -13.23 -24.88
N PRO A 68 7.14 -13.84 -25.38
CA PRO A 68 5.96 -13.09 -25.80
C PRO A 68 5.41 -12.20 -24.68
N ASP A 69 5.25 -10.90 -24.96
CA ASP A 69 4.68 -9.91 -24.03
C ASP A 69 3.31 -10.30 -23.46
N VAL A 70 2.60 -11.17 -24.18
CA VAL A 70 1.29 -11.75 -23.80
C VAL A 70 1.35 -12.48 -22.45
N LEU A 71 2.51 -13.02 -22.07
CA LEU A 71 2.69 -13.77 -20.83
C LEU A 71 2.82 -12.87 -19.60
N PHE A 72 3.14 -11.58 -19.78
CA PHE A 72 3.24 -10.61 -18.69
C PHE A 72 1.96 -9.77 -18.51
N ILE A 73 0.89 -10.09 -19.25
CA ILE A 73 -0.39 -9.42 -19.11
C ILE A 73 -1.08 -9.91 -17.85
N ASN A 74 -0.86 -9.18 -16.76
CA ASN A 74 -1.80 -9.17 -15.64
C ASN A 74 -3.21 -8.90 -16.18
N ALA A 75 -4.10 -9.89 -16.10
CA ALA A 75 -5.55 -9.70 -16.20
C ALA A 75 -5.94 -8.53 -15.28
N VAL A 76 -6.61 -7.46 -15.73
CA VAL A 76 -7.93 -7.43 -16.35
C VAL A 76 -8.02 -6.26 -17.35
N LYS A 77 -8.01 -6.53 -18.66
CA LYS A 77 -8.74 -5.69 -19.62
C LYS A 77 -10.10 -6.36 -19.82
N LYS A 78 -11.13 -5.86 -19.13
CA LYS A 78 -12.52 -6.22 -19.43
C LYS A 78 -12.77 -5.92 -20.91
N LYS A 79 -13.10 -6.97 -21.68
CA LYS A 79 -13.57 -6.86 -23.06
C LYS A 79 -14.75 -5.88 -23.13
N THR A 80 -14.61 -4.84 -23.93
CA THR A 80 -15.70 -3.96 -24.35
C THR A 80 -16.64 -4.77 -25.24
N LYS A 81 -17.88 -5.00 -24.80
CA LYS A 81 -19.02 -5.25 -25.70
C LYS A 81 -19.61 -3.89 -26.10
N PRO A 82 -20.01 -3.69 -27.36
CA PRO A 82 -20.53 -2.40 -27.81
C PRO A 82 -22.03 -2.32 -27.51
N VAL A 83 -22.48 -1.46 -26.58
CA VAL A 83 -23.90 -1.08 -26.50
C VAL A 83 -24.08 0.36 -26.01
N ALA A 84 -24.73 1.14 -26.87
CA ALA A 84 -25.62 2.29 -26.69
C ALA A 84 -25.18 3.51 -25.85
N VAL A 85 -24.99 4.59 -26.60
CA VAL A 85 -25.36 5.99 -26.34
C VAL A 85 -26.22 6.19 -25.08
N GLY A 86 -25.61 6.76 -24.05
CA GLY A 86 -26.30 7.20 -22.85
C GLY A 86 -25.37 8.04 -21.98
N LYS A 87 -25.54 9.37 -22.03
CA LYS A 87 -24.72 10.40 -21.35
C LYS A 87 -24.43 10.04 -19.89
N LYS A 88 -23.16 9.80 -19.54
CA LYS A 88 -22.64 9.90 -18.16
C LYS A 88 -21.39 10.77 -18.15
N LYS A 89 -21.48 11.91 -17.44
CA LYS A 89 -20.39 12.85 -17.18
C LYS A 89 -19.21 12.12 -16.52
N THR A 90 -18.09 11.93 -17.24
CA THR A 90 -16.83 11.42 -16.68
C THR A 90 -15.93 12.57 -16.25
N LYS A 91 -15.60 12.63 -14.96
CA LYS A 91 -14.61 13.56 -14.37
C LYS A 91 -13.19 13.25 -14.91
N PRO A 92 -12.36 14.25 -15.25
CA PRO A 92 -11.05 14.04 -15.89
C PRO A 92 -9.86 13.78 -14.93
N VAL A 93 -10.08 13.45 -13.65
CA VAL A 93 -9.03 13.53 -12.61
C VAL A 93 -8.24 12.22 -12.36
N ALA A 94 -8.64 11.09 -12.95
CA ALA A 94 -8.10 9.77 -12.58
C ALA A 94 -6.72 9.44 -13.19
N VAL A 95 -6.34 10.05 -14.32
CA VAL A 95 -5.11 9.70 -15.04
C VAL A 95 -3.86 10.26 -14.34
N GLY A 96 -3.91 11.49 -13.83
CA GLY A 96 -2.77 12.14 -13.18
C GLY A 96 -2.35 11.49 -11.85
N LYS A 97 -3.31 11.00 -11.05
CA LYS A 97 -2.99 10.35 -9.75
C LYS A 97 -2.26 9.02 -9.91
N LYS A 98 -2.59 8.26 -10.96
CA LYS A 98 -1.95 6.98 -11.22
C LYS A 98 -0.49 7.16 -11.64
N ALA A 99 -0.23 8.09 -12.56
CA ALA A 99 1.11 8.42 -13.01
C ALA A 99 1.99 8.94 -11.85
N ALA A 100 1.45 9.83 -11.01
CA ALA A 100 2.17 10.33 -9.83
C ALA A 100 2.54 9.21 -8.85
N ASN A 101 1.63 8.27 -8.61
CA ASN A 101 1.89 7.10 -7.77
C ASN A 101 2.96 6.18 -8.36
N GLU A 102 2.95 5.97 -9.68
CA GLU A 102 3.95 5.16 -10.38
C GLU A 102 5.34 5.79 -10.30
N MET A 103 5.44 7.11 -10.52
CA MET A 103 6.69 7.86 -10.34
C MET A 103 7.21 7.77 -8.91
N GLU A 104 6.34 7.89 -7.91
CA GLU A 104 6.73 7.77 -6.51
C GLU A 104 7.22 6.34 -6.19
N VAL A 105 6.58 5.31 -6.74
CA VAL A 105 7.02 3.91 -6.58
C VAL A 105 8.38 3.70 -7.23
N GLU A 106 8.61 4.23 -8.44
CA GLU A 106 9.90 4.07 -9.13
C GLU A 106 11.01 4.81 -8.40
N ARG A 107 10.74 6.02 -7.89
CA ARG A 107 11.68 6.74 -7.01
C ARG A 107 12.04 5.91 -5.78
N ARG A 108 11.06 5.37 -5.06
CA ARG A 108 11.29 4.52 -3.88
C ARG A 108 12.08 3.27 -4.22
N TYR A 109 11.75 2.66 -5.35
CA TYR A 109 12.41 1.46 -5.86
C TYR A 109 13.87 1.72 -6.18
N PHE A 110 14.21 2.87 -6.78
CA PHE A 110 15.58 3.25 -7.08
C PHE A 110 16.48 3.21 -5.84
N TYR A 111 16.03 3.82 -4.74
CA TYR A 111 16.76 3.76 -3.47
C TYR A 111 16.91 2.34 -2.94
N VAL A 112 15.83 1.55 -2.95
CA VAL A 112 15.84 0.16 -2.48
C VAL A 112 16.81 -0.69 -3.31
N HIS A 113 16.76 -0.56 -4.64
CA HIS A 113 17.61 -1.27 -5.58
C HIS A 113 19.08 -0.93 -5.36
N LYS A 114 19.41 0.37 -5.29
CA LYS A 114 20.78 0.84 -5.03
C LYS A 114 21.33 0.34 -3.70
N VAL A 115 20.50 0.22 -2.66
CA VAL A 115 20.95 -0.40 -1.39
C VAL A 115 21.26 -1.88 -1.59
N LEU A 116 20.41 -2.62 -2.31
CA LEU A 116 20.59 -4.05 -2.56
C LEU A 116 21.81 -4.36 -3.45
N ASP A 117 22.14 -3.46 -4.38
CA ASP A 117 23.35 -3.55 -5.20
C ASP A 117 24.63 -3.18 -4.43
N SER A 118 24.50 -2.44 -3.32
CA SER A 118 25.63 -2.01 -2.52
C SER A 118 25.97 -3.02 -1.42
N ASP A 119 27.26 -3.27 -1.22
CA ASP A 119 27.77 -4.09 -0.12
C ASP A 119 27.75 -3.31 1.22
N LEU A 120 26.57 -2.89 1.66
CA LEU A 120 26.39 -2.24 2.96
C LEU A 120 26.28 -3.30 4.07
N PRO A 121 27.25 -3.38 5.00
CA PRO A 121 27.26 -4.44 6.02
C PRO A 121 26.17 -4.28 7.08
N ALA A 122 25.64 -3.05 7.29
CA ALA A 122 24.59 -2.79 8.26
C ALA A 122 23.73 -1.57 7.90
N LEU A 123 22.41 -1.73 7.96
CA LEU A 123 21.40 -0.68 7.77
C LEU A 123 21.28 0.25 8.99
N SER A 124 22.40 0.88 9.38
CA SER A 124 22.48 1.80 10.52
C SER A 124 22.29 3.27 10.11
N ALA A 125 21.77 4.10 11.02
CA ALA A 125 21.52 5.52 10.77
C ALA A 125 22.78 6.27 10.27
N ASN A 126 23.93 6.01 10.90
CA ASN A 126 25.19 6.70 10.61
C ASN A 126 25.73 6.39 9.21
N ARG A 127 25.40 5.21 8.65
CA ARG A 127 25.85 4.79 7.31
C ARG A 127 24.83 5.11 6.24
N LEU A 128 23.55 4.89 6.52
CA LEU A 128 22.48 5.10 5.56
C LEU A 128 22.23 6.59 5.30
N THR A 129 22.35 7.46 6.30
CA THR A 129 22.11 8.89 6.12
C THR A 129 23.06 9.54 5.10
N PRO A 130 24.41 9.42 5.24
CA PRO A 130 25.32 9.98 4.23
C PRO A 130 25.20 9.26 2.88
N TRP A 131 24.87 7.98 2.87
CA TRP A 131 24.63 7.23 1.63
C TRP A 131 23.39 7.75 0.90
N ILE A 132 22.28 7.98 1.61
CA ILE A 132 21.05 8.55 1.03
C ILE A 132 21.33 9.91 0.45
N SER A 133 22.10 10.77 1.12
CA SER A 133 22.47 12.09 0.59
C SER A 133 23.25 12.00 -0.73
N LYS A 134 24.18 11.03 -0.85
CA LYS A 134 24.90 10.79 -2.11
C LYS A 134 23.97 10.34 -3.23
N VAL A 135 23.11 9.35 -2.94
CA VAL A 135 22.16 8.83 -3.93
C VAL A 135 21.13 9.89 -4.32
N ALA A 136 20.68 10.73 -3.39
CA ALA A 136 19.78 11.85 -3.67
C ALA A 136 20.41 12.88 -4.61
N ALA A 137 21.72 13.14 -4.47
CA ALA A 137 22.44 14.00 -5.40
C ALA A 137 22.56 13.37 -6.80
N GLU A 138 22.67 12.04 -6.92
CA GLU A 138 22.69 11.34 -8.23
C GLU A 138 21.37 11.49 -9.00
N ILE A 139 20.23 11.57 -8.29
CA ILE A 139 18.89 11.63 -8.90
C ILE A 139 18.22 13.00 -8.78
N GLU A 140 18.96 14.01 -8.31
CA GLU A 140 18.47 15.37 -8.06
C GLU A 140 17.17 15.41 -7.24
N ASP A 141 17.06 14.53 -6.24
CA ASP A 141 15.84 14.42 -5.42
C ASP A 141 15.82 15.49 -4.33
N GLU A 142 14.88 16.44 -4.48
CA GLU A 142 14.64 17.53 -3.53
C GLU A 142 14.20 17.04 -2.14
N SER A 143 13.65 15.83 -2.05
CA SER A 143 12.95 15.34 -0.84
C SER A 143 13.41 13.95 -0.39
N PRO A 144 14.71 13.73 -0.14
CA PRO A 144 15.25 12.40 0.12
C PRO A 144 14.62 11.73 1.37
N PRO A 145 14.51 10.39 1.38
CA PRO A 145 13.93 9.68 2.51
C PRO A 145 14.82 9.76 3.76
N SER A 146 14.23 9.68 4.95
CA SER A 146 15.01 9.42 6.16
C SER A 146 15.54 7.97 6.17
N TYR A 147 16.60 7.69 6.92
CA TYR A 147 17.10 6.32 7.09
C TYR A 147 16.02 5.35 7.60
N LYS A 148 15.13 5.82 8.50
CA LYS A 148 13.99 5.03 9.01
C LYS A 148 12.98 4.72 7.92
N THR A 149 12.78 5.67 7.00
CA THR A 149 11.88 5.50 5.86
C THR A 149 12.43 4.45 4.90
N LEU A 150 13.72 4.54 4.55
CA LEU A 150 14.36 3.60 3.64
C LEU A 150 14.41 2.18 4.22
N THR A 151 14.73 2.02 5.51
CA THR A 151 14.68 0.71 6.19
C THR A 151 13.27 0.11 6.21
N ARG A 152 12.22 0.93 6.38
CA ARG A 152 10.83 0.48 6.26
C ARG A 152 10.50 0.03 4.83
N TRP A 153 11.00 0.73 3.80
CA TRP A 153 10.83 0.32 2.41
C TRP A 153 11.52 -1.01 2.11
N LEU A 154 12.76 -1.19 2.55
CA LEU A 154 13.50 -2.45 2.42
C LEU A 154 12.76 -3.61 3.09
N LYS A 155 12.27 -3.39 4.31
CA LYS A 155 11.47 -4.39 5.03
C LYS A 155 10.19 -4.75 4.26
N ALA A 156 9.42 -3.75 3.83
CA ALA A 156 8.19 -3.97 3.07
C ALA A 156 8.44 -4.69 1.74
N PHE A 157 9.54 -4.34 1.06
CA PHE A 157 9.94 -4.97 -0.20
C PHE A 157 10.29 -6.45 0.01
N ASN A 158 11.11 -6.76 1.02
CA ASN A 158 11.49 -8.13 1.37
C ASN A 158 10.28 -8.99 1.79
N GLU A 159 9.44 -8.47 2.70
CA GLU A 159 8.24 -9.18 3.19
C GLU A 159 7.19 -9.42 2.09
N SER A 160 7.19 -8.59 1.04
CA SER A 160 6.26 -8.73 -0.09
C SER A 160 6.69 -9.77 -1.14
N GLY A 161 7.87 -10.38 -1.00
CA GLY A 161 8.48 -11.17 -2.07
C GLY A 161 8.95 -10.30 -3.24
N TRP A 162 9.54 -9.14 -2.93
CA TRP A 162 10.29 -8.31 -3.88
C TRP A 162 9.41 -7.63 -4.94
N LYS A 163 8.16 -7.35 -4.56
CA LYS A 163 7.18 -6.71 -5.45
C LYS A 163 7.31 -5.21 -5.36
N LYS A 164 7.55 -4.53 -6.50
CA LYS A 164 7.58 -3.04 -6.58
C LYS A 164 6.31 -2.39 -6.00
N ALA A 165 5.15 -3.02 -6.18
CA ALA A 165 3.87 -2.54 -5.67
C ALA A 165 3.80 -2.39 -4.13
N SER A 166 4.68 -3.08 -3.38
CA SER A 166 4.78 -2.93 -1.92
C SER A 166 5.28 -1.56 -1.48
N LEU A 167 6.02 -0.86 -2.34
CA LEU A 167 6.57 0.45 -2.07
C LEU A 167 5.54 1.57 -2.24
N LEU A 168 4.33 1.26 -2.74
CA LEU A 168 3.27 2.25 -2.91
C LEU A 168 2.80 2.80 -1.57
N SER A 169 2.71 4.13 -1.46
CA SER A 169 2.16 4.80 -0.29
C SER A 169 0.70 4.42 -0.07
N ARG A 170 0.40 3.76 1.06
CA ARG A 170 -0.97 3.49 1.51
C ARG A 170 -1.58 4.64 2.31
N HIS A 171 -0.99 5.84 2.28
CA HIS A 171 -1.55 6.99 3.01
C HIS A 171 -2.95 7.36 2.54
N HIS A 172 -3.28 7.10 1.26
CA HIS A 172 -4.65 7.25 0.75
C HIS A 172 -5.67 6.29 1.40
N ASN A 173 -5.21 5.19 2.02
CA ASN A 173 -6.06 4.26 2.76
C ASN A 173 -6.23 4.64 4.23
N LYS A 174 -5.58 5.72 4.71
CA LYS A 174 -5.85 6.22 6.06
C LYS A 174 -7.31 6.65 6.14
N GLY A 175 -8.03 6.13 7.13
CA GLY A 175 -9.40 6.54 7.40
C GLY A 175 -9.47 8.01 7.78
N ASN A 176 -10.68 8.58 7.73
CA ASN A 176 -10.88 9.94 8.20
C ASN A 176 -10.68 10.00 9.72
N HIS A 177 -9.62 10.67 10.16
CA HIS A 177 -9.33 10.95 11.57
C HIS A 177 -9.89 12.30 12.03
N SER A 178 -10.53 13.07 11.14
CA SER A 178 -11.20 14.31 11.54
C SER A 178 -12.43 13.99 12.39
N ASN A 179 -12.76 14.91 13.29
CA ASN A 179 -14.04 14.83 13.97
C ASN A 179 -15.16 14.89 12.93
N ARG A 180 -16.15 14.00 13.06
CA ARG A 180 -17.33 13.95 12.20
C ARG A 180 -18.46 14.83 12.73
N LEU A 181 -18.36 15.27 13.99
CA LEU A 181 -19.34 16.14 14.61
C LEU A 181 -19.09 17.60 14.20
N PRO A 182 -20.16 18.38 13.95
CA PRO A 182 -20.05 19.82 13.84
C PRO A 182 -19.40 20.41 15.11
N PRO A 183 -18.60 21.48 14.99
CA PRO A 183 -17.87 22.06 16.12
C PRO A 183 -18.75 22.39 17.34
N GLU A 184 -19.93 22.97 17.12
CA GLU A 184 -20.88 23.31 18.19
C GLU A 184 -21.39 22.07 18.94
N VAL A 185 -21.70 20.99 18.20
CA VAL A 185 -22.16 19.72 18.78
C VAL A 185 -21.04 19.06 19.59
N ASP A 186 -19.81 19.11 19.06
CA ASP A 186 -18.65 18.53 19.73
C ASP A 186 -18.29 19.26 21.03
N GLN A 187 -18.36 20.60 21.02
CA GLN A 187 -18.14 21.42 22.20
C GLN A 187 -19.19 21.12 23.27
N LEU A 188 -20.46 21.08 22.89
CA LEU A 188 -21.55 20.78 23.82
C LEU A 188 -21.42 19.37 24.41
N LEU A 189 -21.12 18.38 23.57
CA LEU A 189 -20.91 17.00 24.03
C LEU A 189 -19.72 16.93 24.99
N SER A 190 -18.60 17.58 24.66
CA SER A 190 -17.41 17.62 25.50
C SER A 190 -17.67 18.27 26.86
N GLN A 191 -18.46 19.34 26.89
CA GLN A 191 -18.89 19.99 28.12
C GLN A 191 -19.69 19.03 29.01
N VAL A 192 -20.70 18.35 28.47
CA VAL A 192 -21.51 17.37 29.21
C VAL A 192 -20.64 16.23 29.73
N ILE A 193 -19.71 15.72 28.93
CA ILE A 193 -18.79 14.66 29.37
C ILE A 193 -17.96 15.11 30.57
N VAL A 194 -17.34 16.29 30.49
CA VAL A 194 -16.49 16.83 31.57
C VAL A 194 -17.28 17.07 32.84
N GLU A 195 -18.50 17.61 32.73
CA GLU A 195 -19.39 17.85 33.87
C GLU A 195 -19.76 16.54 34.57
N HIS A 196 -20.27 15.54 33.83
CA HIS A 196 -20.68 14.26 34.42
C HIS A 196 -19.51 13.42 34.93
N ALA A 197 -18.33 13.51 34.29
CA ALA A 197 -17.10 12.89 34.77
C ALA A 197 -16.60 13.48 36.09
N ARG A 198 -16.81 14.79 36.32
CA ARG A 198 -16.45 15.46 37.57
C ARG A 198 -17.47 15.23 38.69
N SER A 199 -18.77 15.13 38.34
CA SER A 199 -19.83 15.01 39.35
C SER A 199 -19.89 13.66 40.05
N SER A 200 -19.33 12.59 39.48
CA SER A 200 -19.50 11.24 40.06
C SER A 200 -18.33 10.31 39.76
N VAL A 201 -17.95 9.50 40.77
CA VAL A 201 -16.94 8.43 40.63
C VAL A 201 -17.39 7.34 39.66
N ARG A 202 -18.71 7.10 39.56
CA ARG A 202 -19.32 6.20 38.57
C ARG A 202 -20.29 6.99 37.69
N VAL A 203 -19.85 7.28 36.47
CA VAL A 203 -20.64 8.07 35.52
C VAL A 203 -21.82 7.26 34.99
N ASN A 204 -23.03 7.80 35.13
CA ASN A 204 -24.20 7.28 34.44
C ASN A 204 -24.26 7.84 33.01
N ILE A 205 -23.72 7.08 32.06
CA ILE A 205 -23.62 7.49 30.64
C ILE A 205 -25.00 7.73 30.02
N GLY A 206 -26.02 6.98 30.42
CA GLY A 206 -27.40 7.19 29.99
C GLY A 206 -27.96 8.54 30.45
N LYS A 207 -27.63 8.97 31.68
CA LYS A 207 -27.98 10.30 32.19
C LYS A 207 -27.22 11.39 31.44
N ALA A 208 -25.92 11.21 31.21
CA ALA A 208 -25.10 12.17 30.45
C ALA A 208 -25.62 12.35 29.02
N HIS A 209 -25.97 11.25 28.34
CA HIS A 209 -26.50 11.35 26.97
C HIS A 209 -27.87 12.04 26.91
N ARG A 210 -28.76 11.78 27.87
CA ARG A 210 -30.05 12.48 27.95
C ARG A 210 -29.88 13.98 28.17
N ASP A 211 -29.00 14.39 29.08
CA ASP A 211 -28.65 15.80 29.30
C ASP A 211 -28.05 16.44 28.03
N PHE A 212 -27.20 15.72 27.31
CA PHE A 212 -26.70 16.16 26.01
C PHE A 212 -27.83 16.39 24.98
N ILE A 213 -28.80 15.48 24.88
CA ILE A 213 -29.95 15.65 23.98
C ILE A 213 -30.77 16.89 24.36
N GLU A 214 -31.08 17.07 25.64
CA GLU A 214 -31.85 18.22 26.12
C GLU A 214 -31.14 19.55 25.81
N ARG A 215 -29.81 19.61 26.00
CA ARG A 215 -29.04 20.81 25.64
C ARG A 215 -28.96 21.03 24.12
N MET A 216 -28.96 19.96 23.33
CA MET A 216 -29.03 20.04 21.87
C MET A 216 -30.37 20.60 21.40
N GLU A 217 -31.48 20.23 22.05
CA GLU A 217 -32.81 20.79 21.77
C GLU A 217 -32.83 22.29 22.03
N ARG A 218 -32.36 22.74 23.19
CA ARG A 218 -32.23 24.18 23.51
C ARG A 218 -31.30 24.92 22.56
N LEU A 219 -30.22 24.28 22.09
CA LEU A 219 -29.34 24.85 21.07
C LEU A 219 -30.08 25.02 19.74
N ASN A 220 -30.83 24.01 19.32
CA ASN A 220 -31.60 24.04 18.08
C ASN A 220 -32.75 25.06 18.12
N GLU A 221 -33.40 25.24 19.27
CA GLU A 221 -34.39 26.31 19.46
C GLU A 221 -33.78 27.69 19.24
N ARG A 222 -32.60 27.97 19.83
CA ARG A 222 -31.87 29.23 19.60
C ARG A 222 -31.49 29.41 18.14
N ARG A 223 -30.95 28.36 17.51
CA ARG A 223 -30.61 28.38 16.08
C ARG A 223 -31.82 28.67 15.19
N CYS A 224 -32.98 28.08 15.52
CA CYS A 224 -34.23 28.33 14.81
C CYS A 224 -34.67 29.80 14.93
N ASN A 225 -34.55 30.39 16.13
CA ASN A 225 -34.85 31.81 16.35
C ASN A 225 -33.90 32.75 15.58
N GLU A 226 -32.66 32.31 15.37
CA GLU A 226 -31.64 33.02 14.59
C GLU A 226 -31.72 32.72 13.07
N GLY A 227 -32.67 31.89 12.62
CA GLY A 227 -32.83 31.50 11.21
C GLY A 227 -31.77 30.51 10.70
N LEU A 228 -31.01 29.90 11.60
CA LEU A 228 -29.98 28.90 11.29
C LEU A 228 -30.56 27.48 11.19
N PRO A 229 -29.94 26.60 10.37
CA PRO A 229 -30.40 25.21 10.26
C PRO A 229 -30.14 24.44 11.56
N MET A 230 -31.05 23.52 11.88
CA MET A 230 -30.95 22.62 13.03
C MET A 230 -29.76 21.67 12.88
N LEU A 231 -29.12 21.37 14.00
CA LEU A 231 -28.03 20.40 14.08
C LEU A 231 -28.56 19.06 14.58
N THR A 232 -28.06 17.98 13.97
CA THR A 232 -28.39 16.62 14.40
C THR A 232 -27.56 16.24 15.62
N PRO A 233 -28.18 15.76 16.72
CA PRO A 233 -27.43 15.27 17.87
C PRO A 233 -26.62 14.01 17.51
N SER A 234 -25.49 13.83 18.21
CA SER A 234 -24.68 12.61 18.08
C SER A 234 -25.36 11.39 18.71
N SER A 235 -24.98 10.18 18.31
CA SER A 235 -25.54 8.94 18.85
C SER A 235 -25.06 8.64 20.28
N TYR A 236 -25.82 7.81 21.02
CA TYR A 236 -25.40 7.31 22.34
C TYR A 236 -24.03 6.64 22.32
N GLU A 237 -23.74 5.85 21.28
CA GLU A 237 -22.43 5.18 21.10
C GLU A 237 -21.29 6.19 21.03
N THR A 238 -21.52 7.36 20.40
CA THR A 238 -20.53 8.44 20.34
C THR A 238 -20.24 9.00 21.74
N THR A 239 -21.27 9.19 22.57
CA THR A 239 -21.11 9.60 23.98
C THR A 239 -20.36 8.53 24.79
N LEU A 240 -20.72 7.25 24.64
CA LEU A 240 -20.06 6.12 25.30
C LEU A 240 -18.57 6.04 24.94
N GLN A 241 -18.23 6.13 23.66
CA GLN A 241 -16.83 6.09 23.20
C GLN A 241 -16.00 7.24 23.76
N ARG A 242 -16.61 8.41 23.98
CA ARG A 242 -15.91 9.56 24.56
C ARG A 242 -15.59 9.38 26.04
N PHE A 243 -16.44 8.70 26.82
CA PHE A 243 -16.15 8.36 28.22
C PHE A 243 -15.14 7.22 28.38
N ARG A 244 -14.92 6.41 27.34
CA ARG A 244 -13.95 5.29 27.33
C ARG A 244 -12.54 5.70 26.90
N LYS A 245 -12.37 6.90 26.33
CA LYS A 245 -11.07 7.46 25.95
C LYS A 245 -10.39 8.10 27.15
#